data_AF-A0A0V8JDK9-F1
#
_entry.id   AF-A0A0V8JDK9-F1
#
_cell.length_a   1.000
_cell.length_b   1.000
_cell.length_c   1.000
_cell.angle_alpha   90.00
_cell.angle_beta   90.00
_cell.angle_gamma   90.00
#
_symmetry.space_group_name_H-M   'P 1'
#
loop_
_entity.id
_entity.type
_entity.pdbx_description
1 polymer ?
#
loop_
_entity_poly.entity_id
_entity_poly.type
_entity_poly.pdbx_seq_one_letter_code
_entity_poly.pdbx_strand_id
1 'polypeptide(L)'
;MAFGLQREELKNWKAAVKNGEIAFLTHFWYDPRFPDVKTVTKVGCRDLSKLEEWGRRYGLKKEWIDHHNGYPHFDLMGTKQSEILKSENKMDQLEKLIKKGRSH
;
A
#
# COMPACT_ATOMS: atom_id res chain seq x y z
N MET A 1 9.63 10.31 2.83
CA MET A 1 10.60 9.59 1.93
C MET A 1 10.46 8.09 2.13
N ALA A 2 10.64 7.29 1.06
CA ALA A 2 10.52 5.83 1.12
C ALA A 2 11.89 5.19 1.41
N PHE A 3 12.05 4.51 2.54
CA PHE A 3 13.29 3.81 2.92
C PHE A 3 13.08 2.27 2.92
N GLY A 4 14.13 1.50 2.60
CA GLY A 4 14.12 0.04 2.73
C GLY A 4 13.13 -0.72 1.84
N LEU A 5 12.86 -0.20 0.63
CA LEU A 5 12.10 -0.88 -0.43
C LEU A 5 13.07 -1.51 -1.43
N GLN A 6 12.97 -2.83 -1.66
CA GLN A 6 13.81 -3.47 -2.68
C GLN A 6 13.35 -3.08 -4.08
N ARG A 7 14.30 -2.88 -5.00
CA ARG A 7 14.02 -2.50 -6.40
C ARG A 7 13.14 -3.54 -7.10
N GLU A 8 13.34 -4.83 -6.79
CA GLU A 8 12.55 -5.92 -7.36
C GLU A 8 11.11 -5.92 -6.88
N GLU A 9 10.86 -5.67 -5.58
CA GLU A 9 9.50 -5.54 -5.04
C GLU A 9 8.73 -4.40 -5.72
N LEU A 10 9.40 -3.25 -5.89
CA LEU A 10 8.79 -2.13 -6.61
C LEU A 10 8.51 -2.46 -8.07
N LYS A 11 9.41 -3.19 -8.74
CA LYS A 11 9.24 -3.61 -10.14
C LYS A 11 8.07 -4.59 -10.28
N ASN A 12 7.98 -5.57 -9.39
CA ASN A 12 6.90 -6.57 -9.36
C ASN A 12 5.56 -5.91 -9.07
N TRP A 13 5.51 -5.00 -8.10
CA TRP A 13 4.32 -4.20 -7.82
C TRP A 13 3.90 -3.39 -9.06
N LYS A 14 4.82 -2.65 -9.69
CA LYS A 14 4.52 -1.88 -10.90
C LYS A 14 4.00 -2.77 -12.04
N ALA A 15 4.56 -3.97 -12.21
CA ALA A 15 4.11 -4.91 -13.23
C ALA A 15 2.68 -5.41 -12.94
N ALA A 16 2.39 -5.83 -11.72
CA ALA A 16 1.06 -6.26 -11.30
C ALA A 16 0.01 -5.14 -11.44
N VAL A 17 0.35 -3.90 -11.04
CA VAL A 17 -0.50 -2.72 -11.26
C VAL A 17 -0.82 -2.56 -12.75
N LYS A 18 0.20 -2.61 -13.61
CA LYS A 18 0.03 -2.47 -15.07
C LYS A 18 -0.83 -3.56 -15.70
N ASN A 19 -0.81 -4.77 -15.13
CA ASN A 19 -1.63 -5.91 -15.55
C ASN A 19 -3.09 -5.79 -15.11
N GLY A 20 -3.47 -4.76 -14.33
CA GLY A 20 -4.84 -4.62 -13.80
C GLY A 20 -5.10 -5.50 -12.57
N GLU A 21 -4.05 -5.91 -11.87
CA GLU A 21 -4.14 -6.65 -10.61
C GLU A 21 -4.16 -5.67 -9.43
N ILE A 22 -4.85 -6.04 -8.34
CA ILE A 22 -4.77 -5.29 -7.08
C ILE A 22 -3.46 -5.70 -6.40
N ALA A 23 -2.45 -4.84 -6.48
CA ALA A 23 -1.10 -5.11 -6.00
C ALA A 23 -0.81 -4.35 -4.71
N PHE A 24 -0.21 -5.02 -3.73
CA PHE A 24 0.10 -4.46 -2.41
C PHE A 24 1.61 -4.30 -2.24
N LEU A 25 2.04 -3.15 -1.72
CA LEU A 25 3.45 -2.87 -1.47
C LEU A 25 3.67 -2.09 -0.17
N THR A 26 4.20 -2.78 0.83
CA THR A 26 4.50 -2.23 2.15
C THR A 26 5.95 -1.80 2.24
N HIS A 27 6.19 -0.53 2.53
CA HIS A 27 7.55 0.01 2.73
C HIS A 27 7.59 1.00 3.89
N PHE A 28 8.81 1.38 4.31
CA PHE A 28 8.93 2.40 5.34
C PHE A 28 8.54 3.76 4.78
N TRP A 29 7.73 4.45 5.55
CA TRP A 29 7.36 5.82 5.30
C TRP A 29 7.56 6.59 6.59
N TYR A 30 8.25 7.70 6.48
CA TYR A 30 8.47 8.61 7.59
C TYR A 30 8.02 10.00 7.16
N ASP A 31 7.13 10.57 7.95
CA ASP A 31 6.70 11.96 7.88
C ASP A 31 6.70 12.52 9.31
N PRO A 32 7.38 13.66 9.55
CA PRO A 32 7.47 14.24 10.89
C PRO A 32 6.11 14.66 11.47
N ARG A 33 5.06 14.81 10.66
CA ARG A 33 3.68 15.07 11.11
C ARG A 33 3.00 13.82 11.68
N PHE A 34 3.52 12.63 11.38
CA PHE A 34 2.98 11.34 11.80
C PHE A 34 4.09 10.47 12.42
N PRO A 35 4.64 10.83 13.59
CA PRO A 35 5.80 10.16 14.19
C PRO A 35 5.53 8.69 14.54
N ASP A 36 4.27 8.34 14.83
CA ASP A 36 3.84 6.96 15.13
C ASP A 36 3.68 6.08 13.88
N VAL A 37 3.62 6.68 12.68
CA VAL A 37 3.44 5.95 11.42
C VAL A 37 4.80 5.76 10.76
N LYS A 38 5.34 4.54 10.86
CA LYS A 38 6.64 4.17 10.28
C LYS A 38 6.54 3.48 8.93
N THR A 39 5.33 3.14 8.49
CA THR A 39 5.09 2.30 7.32
C THR A 39 3.87 2.75 6.55
N VAL A 40 3.88 2.48 5.25
CA VAL A 40 2.72 2.66 4.37
C VAL A 40 2.60 1.45 3.45
N THR A 41 1.36 1.02 3.19
CA THR A 41 1.06 0.01 2.18
C THR A 41 0.39 0.69 0.99
N LYS A 42 1.04 0.59 -0.17
CA LYS A 42 0.50 1.06 -1.44
C LYS A 42 -0.33 -0.04 -2.06
N VAL A 43 -1.60 0.25 -2.34
CA VAL A 43 -2.49 -0.66 -3.07
C VAL A 43 -2.80 -0.08 -4.43
N GLY A 44 -2.20 -0.64 -5.47
CA GLY A 44 -2.29 -0.08 -6.82
C GLY A 44 -3.03 -0.99 -7.80
N CYS A 45 -3.63 -0.36 -8.81
CA CYS A 45 -4.19 -1.04 -9.97
C CYS A 45 -4.31 -0.07 -11.15
N ARG A 46 -4.01 -0.52 -12.37
CA ARG A 46 -4.23 0.29 -13.58
C ARG A 46 -5.72 0.50 -13.89
N ASP A 47 -6.55 -0.49 -13.54
CA ASP A 47 -8.00 -0.39 -13.70
C ASP A 47 -8.57 0.42 -12.52
N LEU A 48 -8.90 1.69 -12.81
CA LEU A 48 -9.43 2.61 -11.80
C LEU A 48 -10.77 2.14 -11.25
N SER A 49 -11.68 1.66 -12.11
CA SER A 49 -12.98 1.16 -11.68
C SER A 49 -12.83 0.02 -10.69
N LYS A 50 -11.92 -0.92 -10.98
CA LYS A 50 -11.58 -2.04 -10.10
C LYS A 50 -10.94 -1.57 -8.79
N LEU A 51 -10.03 -0.59 -8.86
CA LEU A 51 -9.39 -0.01 -7.67
C LEU A 51 -10.42 0.70 -6.78
N GLU A 52 -11.33 1.47 -7.38
CA GLU A 52 -12.41 2.17 -6.71
C GLU A 52 -13.39 1.20 -6.05
N GLU A 53 -13.83 0.15 -6.76
CA GLU A 53 -14.68 -0.89 -6.17
C GLU A 53 -13.99 -1.59 -5.00
N TRP A 54 -12.73 -1.96 -5.18
CA TRP A 54 -11.95 -2.56 -4.11
C TRP A 54 -11.85 -1.61 -2.90
N GLY A 55 -11.53 -0.33 -3.13
CA GLY A 55 -11.40 0.66 -2.09
C GLY A 55 -12.72 0.93 -1.34
N ARG A 56 -13.85 0.95 -2.07
CA ARG A 56 -15.20 1.12 -1.48
C ARG A 56 -15.51 0.05 -0.43
N ARG A 57 -15.05 -1.19 -0.60
CA ARG A 57 -15.23 -2.29 0.37
C ARG A 57 -14.61 -1.99 1.74
N TYR A 58 -13.58 -1.14 1.76
CA TYR A 58 -12.86 -0.73 2.96
C TYR A 58 -13.16 0.73 3.38
N GLY A 59 -14.18 1.35 2.76
CA GLY A 59 -14.54 2.75 3.01
C GLY A 59 -13.50 3.76 2.50
N LEU A 60 -12.68 3.37 1.52
CA LEU A 60 -11.76 4.28 0.84
C LEU A 60 -12.53 5.04 -0.25
N LYS A 61 -12.31 6.36 -0.30
CA LYS A 61 -12.92 7.22 -1.32
C LYS A 61 -12.04 7.26 -2.56
N LYS A 62 -12.65 7.27 -3.75
CA LYS A 62 -11.94 7.43 -5.03
C LYS A 62 -11.01 8.65 -5.07
N GLU A 63 -11.37 9.71 -4.34
CA GLU A 63 -10.60 10.95 -4.23
C GLU A 63 -9.25 10.75 -3.52
N TRP A 64 -9.08 9.62 -2.81
CA TRP A 64 -7.82 9.25 -2.17
C TRP A 64 -6.91 8.42 -3.08
N ILE A 65 -7.32 8.15 -4.33
CA ILE A 65 -6.45 7.49 -5.30
C ILE A 65 -5.38 8.50 -5.73
N ASP A 66 -4.14 8.17 -5.43
CA ASP A 66 -3.00 8.88 -5.97
C ASP A 66 -2.74 8.40 -7.40
N HIS A 67 -2.71 9.34 -8.35
CA HIS A 67 -2.49 9.07 -9.77
C HIS A 67 -1.03 9.31 -10.21
N HIS A 68 -0.10 9.51 -9.26
CA HIS A 68 1.25 9.91 -9.56
C HIS A 68 1.99 8.83 -10.37
N ASN A 69 2.82 9.26 -11.32
CA ASN A 69 3.70 8.39 -12.11
C ASN A 69 3.02 7.31 -12.97
N GLY A 70 1.71 7.40 -13.20
CA GLY A 70 0.97 6.44 -14.02
C GLY A 70 0.68 5.09 -13.33
N TYR A 71 0.76 5.06 -12.00
CA TYR A 71 0.38 3.90 -11.18
C TYR A 71 -0.68 4.35 -10.17
N PRO A 72 -1.98 4.26 -10.50
CA PRO A 72 -3.04 4.64 -9.58
C PRO A 72 -2.98 3.77 -8.33
N HIS A 73 -2.95 4.38 -7.15
CA HIS A 73 -2.86 3.63 -5.89
C HIS A 73 -3.45 4.35 -4.69
N PHE A 74 -3.83 3.57 -3.68
CA PHE A 74 -4.15 4.04 -2.34
C PHE A 74 -2.95 3.90 -1.42
N ASP A 75 -2.75 4.87 -0.54
CA ASP A 75 -1.82 4.75 0.59
C ASP A 75 -2.58 4.38 1.87
N LEU A 76 -2.26 3.21 2.43
CA LEU A 76 -2.83 2.71 3.68
C LEU A 76 -1.82 2.87 4.82
N MET A 77 -2.26 3.45 5.93
CA MET A 77 -1.45 3.73 7.11
C MET A 77 -2.19 3.38 8.40
N GLY A 78 -1.46 3.20 9.49
CA GLY A 78 -2.01 2.99 10.82
C GLY A 78 -2.84 1.70 10.95
N THR A 79 -3.90 1.72 11.74
CA THR A 79 -4.72 0.53 12.03
C THR A 79 -5.34 -0.07 10.76
N LYS A 80 -5.88 0.78 9.87
CA LYS A 80 -6.50 0.36 8.60
C LYS A 80 -5.53 -0.44 7.72
N GLN A 81 -4.25 -0.08 7.71
CA GLN A 81 -3.23 -0.81 6.98
C GLN A 81 -3.19 -2.29 7.41
N SER A 82 -3.15 -2.54 8.72
CA SER A 82 -3.06 -3.90 9.25
C SER A 82 -4.37 -4.69 9.08
N GLU A 83 -5.52 -4.04 9.21
CA GLU A 83 -6.83 -4.65 9.02
C GLU A 83 -7.05 -5.09 7.57
N ILE A 84 -6.74 -4.21 6.61
CA ILE A 84 -6.90 -4.52 5.18
C ILE A 84 -5.94 -5.62 4.75
N LEU A 85 -4.67 -5.58 5.19
CA LEU A 85 -3.71 -6.64 4.87
C LEU A 85 -4.15 -8.02 5.40
N LYS A 86 -4.76 -8.08 6.59
CA LYS A 86 -5.35 -9.30 7.15
C LYS A 86 -6.55 -9.77 6.34
N SER A 87 -7.46 -8.86 6.01
CA SER A 87 -8.66 -9.16 5.20
C SER A 87 -8.31 -9.70 3.81
N GLU A 88 -7.27 -9.17 3.19
CA GLU A 88 -6.78 -9.57 1.85
C GLU A 88 -5.81 -10.77 1.89
N ASN A 89 -5.64 -11.39 3.06
CA ASN A 89 -4.73 -12.52 3.30
C ASN A 89 -3.28 -12.25 2.81
N LYS A 90 -2.81 -11.01 2.91
CA LYS A 90 -1.47 -10.59 2.47
C LYS A 90 -0.45 -10.78 3.59
N MET A 91 -0.27 -12.03 4.00
CA MET A 91 0.59 -12.41 5.14
C MET A 91 2.04 -11.91 4.99
N ASP A 92 2.66 -12.04 3.80
CA ASP A 92 4.02 -11.52 3.54
C ASP A 92 4.14 -10.00 3.83
N GLN A 93 3.13 -9.24 3.42
CA GLN A 93 3.09 -7.79 3.62
C GLN A 93 2.81 -7.44 5.09
N LEU A 94 1.97 -8.22 5.76
CA LEU A 94 1.69 -8.10 7.18
C LEU A 94 2.92 -8.41 8.05
N GLU A 95 3.67 -9.46 7.70
CA GLU A 95 4.93 -9.79 8.37
C GLU A 95 5.95 -8.65 8.21
N LYS A 96 6.06 -8.09 6.99
CA LYS A 96 6.89 -6.91 6.73
C LYS A 96 6.43 -5.71 7.57
N LEU A 97 5.13 -5.46 7.66
CA LEU A 97 4.56 -4.42 8.52
C LEU A 97 4.98 -4.60 9.99
N ILE A 98 4.84 -5.81 10.54
CA ILE A 98 5.19 -6.11 11.94
C ILE A 98 6.70 -5.97 12.18
N LYS A 99 7.53 -6.49 11.28
CA LYS A 99 9.00 -6.39 11.37
C LYS A 99 9.48 -4.95 11.26
N LYS A 100 8.86 -4.13 10.39
CA LYS A 100 9.23 -2.73 10.15
C LYS A 100 8.63 -1.77 11.22
N GLY A 101 7.50 -2.11 11.84
CA GLY A 101 6.91 -1.33 12.93
C GLY A 101 7.69 -1.44 14.25
N ARG A 102 8.40 -2.56 14.47
CA ARG A 102 9.28 -2.80 15.62
C ARG A 102 10.70 -2.29 15.38
N SER A 103 10.88 -1.00 15.16
CA SER A 103 12.18 -0.37 15.47
C SER A 103 12.11 0.14 16.91
N HIS A 104 12.74 -0.62 17.82
CA HIS A 104 13.26 -0.11 19.10
C HIS A 104 14.37 0.91 18.80
#